data_AF-A0A6B3IFA0-F1
#
_entry.id   AF-A0A6B3IFA0-F1
#
_cell.length_a   1.000
_cell.length_b   1.000
_cell.length_c   1.000
_cell.angle_alpha   90.00
_cell.angle_beta   90.00
_cell.angle_gamma   90.00
#
_symmetry.space_group_name_H-M   'P 1'
#
loop_
_entity.id
_entity.type
_entity.pdbx_description
1 polymer ?
#
loop_
_entity_poly.entity_id
_entity_poly.type
_entity_poly.pdbx_seq_one_letter_code
_entity_poly.pdbx_strand_id
1 'polypeptide(L)' 'MPRPSVAELRPVVHPPGVKDRRSGEHWAGRMYMREVSLRVDRYLVNTRVTPNQVTYVMTLAGALAAPALLVPGIWGAV' A
#
# COMPACT_ATOMS: atom_id res chain seq x y z
N MET A 1 -17.69 9.22 9.81
CA MET A 1 -18.17 8.79 8.47
C MET A 1 -18.14 7.27 8.41
N PRO A 2 -19.15 6.63 7.78
CA PRO A 2 -19.12 5.19 7.55
C PRO A 2 -17.94 4.81 6.67
N ARG A 3 -17.42 3.59 6.85
CA ARG A 3 -16.30 3.07 6.08
C ARG A 3 -16.74 2.86 4.63
N PRO A 4 -16.11 3.53 3.64
CA PRO A 4 -16.44 3.34 2.24
C PRO A 4 -16.17 1.90 1.78
N SER A 5 -16.97 1.42 0.84
CA SER A 5 -16.78 0.14 0.15
C SER A 5 -15.63 0.21 -0.86
N VAL A 6 -15.13 -0.95 -1.30
CA VAL A 6 -14.15 -1.01 -2.39
C VAL A 6 -14.74 -0.42 -3.67
N ALA A 7 -16.03 -0.66 -3.93
CA ALA A 7 -16.70 -0.19 -5.14
C ALA A 7 -16.80 1.35 -5.18
N GLU A 8 -17.03 1.99 -4.03
CA GLU A 8 -17.09 3.46 -3.94
C GLU A 8 -15.71 4.12 -4.04
N LEU A 9 -14.67 3.51 -3.46
CA LEU A 9 -13.31 4.05 -3.46
C LEU A 9 -12.54 3.82 -4.76
N ARG A 10 -12.76 2.67 -5.41
CA ARG A 10 -12.05 2.29 -6.63
C ARG A 10 -12.07 3.37 -7.72
N PRO A 11 -13.22 3.98 -8.11
CA PRO A 11 -13.24 4.99 -9.17
C PRO A 11 -12.45 6.26 -8.82
N VAL A 12 -12.27 6.58 -7.54
CA VAL A 12 -11.52 7.75 -7.07
C VAL A 12 -10.02 7.46 -7.02
N VAL A 13 -9.63 6.32 -6.43
CA VAL A 13 -8.22 5.97 -6.19
C VAL A 13 -7.57 5.36 -7.44
N HIS A 14 -8.33 4.60 -8.24
CA HIS A 14 -7.88 3.98 -9.48
C HIS A 14 -8.75 4.37 -10.67
N PRO A 15 -8.57 5.59 -11.21
CA PRO A 15 -9.21 5.98 -12.47
C PRO A 15 -8.97 4.96 -13.59
N PRO A 16 -9.89 4.86 -14.58
CA PRO A 16 -9.70 4.03 -15.76
C PRO A 16 -8.34 4.30 -16.42
N GLY A 17 -7.63 3.24 -16.82
CA GLY A 17 -6.33 3.37 -17.48
C GLY A 17 -5.11 3.46 -16.55
N VAL A 18 -5.27 3.67 -15.23
CA VAL A 18 -4.13 3.81 -14.31
C VAL A 18 -3.24 2.57 -14.29
N LYS A 19 -3.84 1.38 -14.28
CA LYS A 19 -3.12 0.10 -14.34
C LYS A 19 -2.60 -0.25 -15.74
N ASP A 20 -3.12 0.40 -16.79
CA ASP A 20 -2.76 0.09 -18.18
C ASP A 20 -1.48 0.84 -18.63
N ARG A 21 -1.14 1.93 -17.93
CA ARG A 21 0.08 2.71 -18.17
C ARG A 21 1.33 1.91 -17.80
N ARG A 22 2.08 1.48 -18.82
CA ARG A 22 3.33 0.71 -18.63
C ARG A 22 4.42 1.46 -17.86
N SER A 23 4.47 2.80 -17.92
CA SER A 23 5.43 3.59 -17.14
C SER A 23 4.88 4.10 -15.80
N GLY A 24 3.59 3.89 -15.52
CA GLY A 24 2.94 4.49 -14.37
C GLY A 24 3.21 3.74 -13.07
N GLU A 25 3.29 2.40 -13.14
CA GLU A 25 3.47 1.56 -11.97
C GLU A 25 4.35 0.35 -12.26
N HIS A 26 5.10 -0.07 -11.24
CA HIS A 26 5.84 -1.31 -11.28
C HIS A 26 4.90 -2.50 -11.56
N TRP A 27 5.43 -3.59 -12.14
CA TRP A 27 4.62 -4.76 -12.50
C TRP A 27 3.85 -5.34 -11.29
N ALA A 28 4.45 -5.30 -10.10
CA ALA A 28 3.82 -5.71 -8.84
C ALA A 28 2.63 -4.82 -8.43
N GLY A 29 2.71 -3.53 -8.73
CA GLY A 29 1.62 -2.56 -8.60
C GLY A 29 0.36 -3.01 -9.31
N ARG A 30 0.53 -3.42 -10.57
CA ARG A 30 -0.55 -3.88 -11.45
C ARG A 30 -1.11 -5.24 -11.04
N MET A 31 -0.24 -6.19 -10.67
CA MET A 31 -0.60 -7.56 -10.34
C MET A 31 -1.40 -7.67 -9.04
N TYR A 32 -0.94 -7.05 -7.95
CA TYR A 32 -1.58 -7.26 -6.64
C TYR A 32 -1.53 -6.06 -5.70
N MET A 33 -0.48 -5.23 -5.72
CA MET A 33 -0.31 -4.20 -4.68
C MET A 33 -1.43 -3.17 -4.68
N ARG A 34 -1.98 -2.78 -5.84
CA ARG A 34 -3.14 -1.88 -5.89
C ARG A 34 -4.40 -2.48 -5.32
N GLU A 35 -4.59 -3.78 -5.49
CA GLU A 35 -5.74 -4.44 -4.89
C GLU A 35 -5.64 -4.51 -3.37
N VAL A 36 -4.44 -4.73 -2.85
CA VAL A 36 -4.17 -4.73 -1.42
C VAL A 36 -4.28 -3.30 -0.86
N SER A 37 -3.61 -2.32 -1.47
CA SER A 37 -3.59 -0.93 -1.00
C SER A 37 -5.01 -0.36 -0.90
N LEU A 38 -5.87 -0.60 -1.90
CA LEU A 38 -7.25 -0.12 -1.88
C LEU A 38 -8.06 -0.68 -0.70
N ARG A 39 -7.79 -1.92 -0.27
CA ARG A 39 -8.46 -2.51 0.90
C ARG A 39 -7.96 -1.90 2.21
N VAL A 40 -6.69 -1.53 2.26
CA VAL A 40 -6.06 -0.83 3.40
C VAL A 40 -6.51 0.62 3.47
N ASP A 41 -6.53 1.34 2.35
CA ASP A 41 -6.93 2.75 2.25
C ASP A 41 -8.35 2.98 2.77
N ARG A 42 -9.25 2.02 2.59
CA ARG A 42 -10.61 2.04 3.20
C ARG A 42 -10.60 2.22 4.71
N TYR A 43 -9.56 1.74 5.39
CA TYR A 43 -9.41 1.89 6.84
C TYR A 43 -8.72 3.20 7.21
N LEU A 44 -7.88 3.76 6.33
CA LEU A 44 -7.09 4.95 6.61
C LEU A 44 -7.80 6.26 6.23
N VAL A 45 -8.62 6.26 5.18
CA VAL A 45 -9.20 7.48 4.58
C VAL A 45 -10.09 8.28 5.55
N ASN A 46 -10.70 7.62 6.54
CA ASN A 46 -11.55 8.26 7.55
C ASN A 46 -10.82 8.54 8.86
N THR A 47 -9.50 8.36 8.91
CA THR A 47 -8.68 8.57 10.11
C THR A 47 -7.95 9.91 10.05
N ARG A 48 -7.21 10.25 11.12
CA ARG A 48 -6.32 11.40 11.14
C ARG A 48 -4.92 11.10 10.58
N VAL A 49 -4.70 9.89 10.08
CA VAL A 49 -3.40 9.48 9.52
C VAL A 49 -3.14 10.30 8.25
N THR A 50 -2.01 10.98 8.21
CA THR A 50 -1.60 11.79 7.06
C THR A 50 -0.82 10.96 6.04
N PRO A 51 -0.79 11.36 4.77
CA PRO A 51 0.05 10.72 3.76
C PRO A 51 1.53 10.67 4.18
N ASN A 52 2.05 11.74 4.79
CA ASN A 52 3.44 11.79 5.26
C ASN A 52 3.71 10.75 6.36
N GLN A 53 2.76 10.50 7.26
CA GLN A 53 2.90 9.45 8.28
C GLN A 53 2.99 8.06 7.65
N VAL A 54 2.18 7.77 6.62
CA VAL A 54 2.27 6.51 5.88
C VAL A 54 3.63 6.38 5.19
N THR A 55 4.14 7.46 4.61
CA THR A 55 5.50 7.50 4.02
C THR A 55 6.57 7.18 5.07
N TYR A 56 6.49 7.76 6.28
CA TYR A 56 7.46 7.46 7.33
C TYR A 56 7.41 5.99 7.76
N VAL A 57 6.22 5.39 7.89
CA VAL A 57 6.06 3.97 8.19
C VAL A 57 6.68 3.10 7.08
N MET A 58 6.44 3.45 5.81
CA MET A 58 7.03 2.75 4.67
C MET A 58 8.56 2.83 4.69
N THR A 59 9.12 4.01 4.95
CA THR A 59 10.58 4.21 5.04
C THR A 59 11.17 3.41 6.20
N LEU A 60 10.53 3.43 7.37
CA LEU A 60 10.98 2.67 8.53
C LEU A 60 10.95 1.16 8.25
N ALA A 61 9.88 0.64 7.64
CA ALA A 61 9.79 -0.77 7.25
C ALA A 61 10.91 -1.15 6.26
N GLY A 62 11.19 -0.30 5.27
CA GLY A 62 12.30 -0.51 4.34
C GLY A 62 13.67 -0.51 5.03
N ALA A 63 13.89 0.40 5.97
CA ALA A 63 15.13 0.46 6.73
C ALA A 63 15.31 -0.77 7.64
N LEU A 64 14.24 -1.25 8.27
CA LEU A 64 14.24 -2.44 9.13
C LEU A 64 14.37 -3.74 8.34
N ALA A 65 14.02 -3.76 7.05
CA ALA A 65 14.23 -4.94 6.21
C ALA A 65 15.72 -5.33 6.09
N ALA A 66 16.64 -4.36 6.10
CA ALA A 66 18.07 -4.65 6.01
C ALA A 66 18.62 -5.44 7.21
N PRO A 67 18.45 -5.01 8.48
CA PRO A 67 18.87 -5.82 9.63
C PRO A 67 18.04 -7.09 9.81
N ALA A 68 16.77 -7.12 9.37
CA ALA A 68 15.94 -8.32 9.43
C ALA A 68 16.53 -9.50 8.64
N LEU A 69 17.20 -9.22 7.51
CA LEU A 69 17.90 -10.23 6.70
C LEU A 69 19.10 -10.87 7.43
N LEU A 70 19.59 -10.28 8.53
CA LEU A 70 20.67 -10.86 9.35
C LEU A 70 20.16 -11.95 10.31
N VAL A 71 18.86 -12.00 10.58
CA VAL A 71 18.26 -13.00 11.47
C VAL A 71 17.86 -14.22 10.63
N PRO A 72 18.43 -15.41 10.88
CA PRO A 72 18.16 -16.58 10.05
C PRO A 72 16.76 -17.16 10.28
N GLY A 73 16.22 -17.76 9.22
CA GLY A 73 14.94 -18.46 9.25
C GLY A 73 13.73 -17.53 9.29
N ILE A 74 12.59 -18.06 9.75
CA ILE A 74 11.31 -17.32 9.78
C ILE A 74 11.39 -16.10 10.70
N TRP A 75 12.24 -16.13 11.73
CA TRP A 75 12.40 -15.02 12.66
C TRP A 75 12.89 -13.72 12.01
N GLY A 76 13.61 -13.79 10.88
CA GLY A 76 13.97 -12.59 10.12
C GLY A 76 12.86 -12.09 9.18
N ALA A 77 11.79 -12.86 9.00
CA ALA A 77 10.69 -12.53 8.09
C ALA A 77 9.46 -11.95 8.79
N VAL A 78 9.36 -12.05 10.12
CA VAL A 78 8.19 -11.64 10.92
C VAL A 78 8.49 -10.42 11.76
#